data_AF-A0A9D8RPE5-F1
#
_entry.id   AF-A0A9D8RPE5-F1
#
_cell.length_a   1.000
_cell.length_b   1.000
_cell.length_c   1.000
_cell.angle_alpha   90.00
_cell.angle_beta   90.00
_cell.angle_gamma   90.00
#
_symmetry.space_group_name_H-M   'P 1'
#
loop_
_entity.id
_entity.type
_entity.pdbx_description
1 polymer ?
#
loop_
_entity_poly.entity_id
_entity_poly.type
_entity_poly.pdbx_seq_one_letter_code
_entity_poly.pdbx_strand_id
1 'polypeptide(L)'
;HKSPSFYFTASFYFLYDMNMGYILLICIAAGAAALAAASRTRHAKLARLARLNGCAFVKEKETVTTPLSAGRLEFFTLFFHHFQNVFTYSDHMAYIRVADDNLYMDDKPKTKPQCITIFTAELREGQFPALKAAPLDSQLAPSQHTLMKTNIPAVDSRYRIHAPTPASGLLLTPFITGLLKTKNNLYLELNDNALVYHENTLIAPEDMETFRFRAMQILSEFENLITKLDEQKPSDTATLTPTSQDDTEKRAQAMLKALCTPQAPAKEGSGRHGALWIFIMLAVLAGMTILSWLMLNRMTH
;
A
#
# COMPACT_ATOMS: atom_id res chain seq x y z
N HIS A 1 -64.58 -13.15 -56.85
CA HIS A 1 -63.59 -12.07 -56.95
C HIS A 1 -63.19 -11.65 -55.53
N LYS A 2 -61.88 -11.71 -55.23
CA LYS A 2 -61.12 -11.11 -54.11
C LYS A 2 -61.28 -11.67 -52.68
N SER A 3 -60.23 -12.38 -52.26
CA SER A 3 -59.84 -12.78 -50.89
C SER A 3 -59.47 -11.56 -50.02
N PRO A 4 -59.80 -11.56 -48.70
CA PRO A 4 -59.22 -10.64 -47.74
C PRO A 4 -58.24 -11.39 -46.82
N SER A 5 -56.97 -11.58 -47.24
CA SER A 5 -55.99 -12.28 -46.39
C SER A 5 -54.59 -11.64 -46.37
N PHE A 6 -54.46 -10.32 -46.56
CA PHE A 6 -53.14 -9.68 -46.66
C PHE A 6 -52.88 -8.46 -45.78
N TYR A 7 -53.83 -8.04 -44.93
CA TYR A 7 -53.64 -6.85 -44.08
C TYR A 7 -53.48 -7.14 -42.58
N PHE A 8 -53.59 -8.39 -42.13
CA PHE A 8 -53.51 -8.69 -40.68
C PHE A 8 -52.13 -9.17 -40.21
N THR A 9 -51.24 -9.57 -41.12
CA THR A 9 -49.89 -10.06 -40.79
C THR A 9 -48.82 -8.97 -40.80
N ALA A 10 -49.00 -7.89 -41.57
CA ALA A 10 -48.03 -6.79 -41.60
C ALA A 10 -48.04 -5.94 -40.31
N SER A 11 -49.20 -5.78 -39.66
CA SER A 11 -49.33 -4.96 -38.45
C SER A 11 -48.78 -5.64 -37.18
N PHE A 12 -48.72 -6.98 -37.15
CA PHE A 12 -48.15 -7.70 -36.02
C PHE A 12 -46.62 -7.77 -36.06
N TYR A 13 -46.01 -7.85 -37.25
CA TYR A 13 -44.54 -7.78 -37.40
C TYR A 13 -44.02 -6.37 -37.12
N PHE A 14 -44.74 -5.32 -37.55
CA PHE A 14 -44.33 -3.93 -37.30
C PHE A 14 -44.40 -3.54 -35.81
N LEU A 15 -45.35 -4.09 -35.05
CA LEU A 15 -45.43 -3.84 -33.61
C LEU A 15 -44.37 -4.61 -32.81
N TYR A 16 -43.98 -5.81 -33.24
CA TYR A 16 -42.95 -6.60 -32.55
C TYR A 16 -41.53 -6.04 -32.79
N ASP A 17 -41.22 -5.60 -34.01
CA ASP A 17 -39.91 -5.00 -34.34
C ASP A 17 -39.71 -3.62 -33.71
N MET A 18 -40.76 -2.79 -33.64
CA MET A 18 -40.69 -1.52 -32.90
C MET A 18 -40.44 -1.76 -31.40
N ASN A 19 -41.12 -2.74 -30.79
CA ASN A 19 -41.00 -2.99 -29.35
C ASN A 19 -39.63 -3.55 -28.96
N MET A 20 -39.05 -4.45 -29.77
CA MET A 20 -37.70 -4.96 -29.55
C MET A 20 -36.63 -3.87 -29.71
N GLY A 21 -36.79 -2.96 -30.68
CA GLY A 21 -35.90 -1.81 -30.86
C GLY A 21 -35.90 -0.86 -29.65
N TYR A 22 -37.08 -0.53 -29.12
CA TYR A 22 -37.19 0.32 -27.92
C TYR A 22 -36.69 -0.38 -26.65
N ILE A 23 -36.96 -1.67 -26.46
CA ILE A 23 -36.44 -2.45 -25.33
C ILE A 23 -34.92 -2.52 -25.39
N LEU A 24 -34.34 -2.78 -26.57
CA LEU A 24 -32.89 -2.78 -26.77
C LEU A 24 -32.28 -1.41 -26.47
N LEU A 25 -32.92 -0.32 -26.90
CA LEU A 25 -32.46 1.05 -26.64
C LEU A 25 -32.51 1.39 -25.14
N ILE A 26 -33.55 0.96 -24.43
CA ILE A 26 -33.65 1.09 -22.96
C ILE A 26 -32.57 0.25 -22.26
N CYS A 27 -32.32 -0.98 -22.71
CA CYS A 27 -31.25 -1.82 -22.16
C CYS A 27 -29.86 -1.24 -22.42
N ILE A 28 -29.60 -0.66 -23.59
CA ILE A 28 -28.36 0.03 -23.92
C ILE A 28 -28.21 1.29 -23.05
N ALA A 29 -29.26 2.09 -22.91
CA ALA A 29 -29.25 3.29 -22.07
C ALA A 29 -29.04 2.95 -20.59
N ALA A 30 -29.71 1.91 -20.09
CA ALA A 30 -29.54 1.41 -18.73
C ALA A 30 -28.12 0.82 -18.52
N GLY A 31 -27.59 0.09 -19.50
CA GLY A 31 -26.23 -0.43 -19.49
C GLY A 31 -25.18 0.70 -19.49
N ALA A 32 -25.38 1.72 -20.31
CA ALA A 32 -24.53 2.92 -20.34
C ALA A 32 -24.61 3.71 -19.03
N ALA A 33 -25.80 3.85 -18.44
CA ALA A 33 -26.00 4.49 -17.15
C ALA A 33 -25.36 3.70 -16.00
N ALA A 34 -25.48 2.37 -16.00
CA ALA A 34 -24.85 1.49 -15.03
C ALA A 34 -23.32 1.52 -15.14
N LEU A 35 -22.77 1.54 -16.36
CA LEU A 35 -21.34 1.69 -16.62
C LEU A 35 -20.82 3.07 -16.20
N ALA A 36 -21.60 4.12 -16.44
CA ALA A 36 -21.30 5.48 -15.98
C ALA A 36 -21.32 5.57 -14.45
N ALA A 37 -22.26 4.89 -13.77
CA ALA A 37 -22.30 4.80 -12.32
C ALA A 37 -21.11 4.00 -11.76
N ALA A 38 -20.77 2.88 -12.38
CA ALA A 38 -19.64 2.04 -11.99
C ALA A 38 -18.29 2.78 -12.16
N SER A 39 -18.13 3.56 -13.24
CA SER A 39 -16.93 4.38 -13.47
C SER A 39 -16.80 5.58 -12.51
N ARG A 40 -17.89 6.00 -11.87
CA ARG A 40 -17.89 7.06 -10.85
C ARG A 40 -17.50 6.57 -9.45
N THR A 41 -17.47 5.25 -9.23
CA THR A 41 -17.06 4.69 -7.95
C THR A 41 -15.62 5.09 -7.61
N ARG A 42 -15.34 5.27 -6.31
CA ARG A 42 -13.97 5.54 -5.82
C ARG A 42 -12.98 4.50 -6.35
N HIS A 43 -13.36 3.23 -6.26
CA HIS A 43 -12.58 2.10 -6.77
C HIS A 43 -12.20 2.29 -8.25
N ALA A 44 -13.16 2.62 -9.12
CA ALA A 44 -12.89 2.81 -10.54
C ALA A 44 -11.98 4.02 -10.81
N LYS A 45 -12.17 5.13 -10.07
CA LYS A 45 -11.29 6.30 -10.17
C LYS A 45 -9.85 5.98 -9.77
N LEU A 46 -9.68 5.27 -8.65
CA LEU A 46 -8.39 4.84 -8.13
C LEU A 46 -7.71 3.81 -9.05
N ALA A 47 -8.46 2.83 -9.56
CA ALA A 47 -7.97 1.86 -10.55
C ALA A 47 -7.49 2.55 -11.84
N ARG A 48 -8.22 3.57 -12.30
CA ARG A 48 -7.81 4.38 -13.46
C ARG A 48 -6.53 5.16 -13.15
N LEU A 49 -6.44 5.78 -11.98
CA LEU A 49 -5.25 6.50 -11.54
C LEU A 49 -4.03 5.57 -11.45
N ALA A 50 -4.19 4.35 -10.95
CA ALA A 50 -3.11 3.35 -10.90
C ALA A 50 -2.63 2.98 -12.30
N ARG A 51 -3.55 2.74 -13.24
CA ARG A 51 -3.22 2.44 -14.65
C ARG A 51 -2.47 3.58 -15.31
N LEU A 52 -2.87 4.83 -15.08
CA LEU A 52 -2.20 6.00 -15.64
C LEU A 52 -0.78 6.17 -15.09
N ASN A 53 -0.56 5.80 -13.83
CA ASN A 53 0.76 5.82 -13.20
C ASN A 53 1.60 4.56 -13.46
N GLY A 54 1.08 3.57 -14.20
CA GLY A 54 1.78 2.30 -14.46
C GLY A 54 1.95 1.41 -13.23
N CYS A 55 1.09 1.54 -12.22
CA CYS A 55 1.22 0.85 -10.94
C CYS A 55 0.29 -0.37 -10.84
N ALA A 56 0.72 -1.38 -10.08
CA ALA A 56 -0.15 -2.51 -9.78
C ALA A 56 -1.28 -2.08 -8.84
N PHE A 57 -2.50 -2.50 -9.16
CA PHE A 57 -3.69 -2.17 -8.39
C PHE A 57 -4.46 -3.43 -8.01
N VAL A 58 -4.72 -3.59 -6.73
CA VAL A 58 -5.44 -4.73 -6.17
C VAL A 58 -6.65 -4.21 -5.39
N LYS A 59 -7.82 -4.79 -5.64
CA LYS A 59 -9.07 -4.35 -5.01
C LYS A 59 -9.04 -4.49 -3.48
N GLU A 60 -8.62 -5.65 -3.00
CA GLU A 60 -8.61 -6.05 -1.60
C GLU A 60 -7.34 -6.84 -1.34
N LYS A 61 -6.69 -6.61 -0.20
CA LYS A 61 -5.47 -7.32 0.18
C LYS A 61 -5.46 -7.52 1.69
N GLU A 62 -5.04 -8.71 2.13
CA GLU A 62 -4.97 -9.02 3.57
C GLU A 62 -3.86 -8.21 4.26
N THR A 63 -2.72 -8.02 3.60
CA THR A 63 -1.57 -7.31 4.15
C THR A 63 -0.95 -6.32 3.17
N VAL A 64 -0.55 -5.15 3.68
CA VAL A 64 0.18 -4.13 2.92
C VAL A 64 1.68 -4.12 3.24
N THR A 65 2.13 -4.84 4.24
CA THR A 65 3.55 -4.99 4.60
C THR A 65 3.87 -6.46 4.86
N THR A 66 5.15 -6.80 4.94
CA THR A 66 5.59 -8.12 5.38
C THR A 66 5.20 -8.34 6.85
N PRO A 67 4.90 -9.59 7.27
CA PRO A 67 4.52 -9.87 8.65
C PRO A 67 5.56 -9.42 9.69
N LEU A 68 6.85 -9.49 9.31
CA LEU A 68 7.95 -9.03 10.16
C LEU A 68 7.85 -7.53 10.42
N SER A 69 7.73 -6.73 9.35
CA SER A 69 7.61 -5.27 9.44
C SER A 69 6.29 -4.83 10.08
N ALA A 70 5.20 -5.53 9.81
CA ALA A 70 3.91 -5.28 10.46
C ALA A 70 3.99 -5.45 11.98
N GLY A 71 4.67 -6.49 12.47
CA GLY A 71 4.86 -6.74 13.90
C GLY A 71 5.76 -5.72 14.62
N ARG A 72 6.45 -4.84 13.89
CA ARG A 72 7.30 -3.77 14.46
C ARG A 72 6.57 -2.44 14.62
N LEU A 73 5.46 -2.24 13.92
CA LEU A 73 4.70 -1.00 13.96
C LEU A 73 3.45 -1.19 14.82
N GLU A 74 3.30 -0.30 15.81
CA GLU A 74 2.12 -0.22 16.67
C GLU A 74 0.85 -0.04 15.85
N PHE A 75 0.92 0.73 14.75
CA PHE A 75 -0.22 0.92 13.84
C PHE A 75 -0.87 -0.40 13.43
N PHE A 76 -0.07 -1.41 13.01
CA PHE A 76 -0.57 -2.70 12.50
C PHE A 76 -0.87 -3.74 13.58
N THR A 77 -0.48 -3.48 14.82
CA THR A 77 -0.57 -4.44 15.94
C THR A 77 -1.67 -4.08 16.92
N LEU A 78 -2.05 -2.81 17.01
CA LEU A 78 -3.06 -2.32 17.95
C LEU A 78 -4.49 -2.56 17.49
N PHE A 79 -4.74 -2.59 16.18
CA PHE A 79 -6.08 -2.59 15.62
C PHE A 79 -6.23 -3.61 14.50
N PHE A 80 -7.49 -3.90 14.15
CA PHE A 80 -7.77 -4.74 13.00
C PHE A 80 -7.89 -3.89 11.74
N HIS A 81 -7.21 -4.32 10.68
CA HIS A 81 -7.11 -3.62 9.40
C HIS A 81 -7.77 -4.42 8.28
N HIS A 82 -8.42 -3.71 7.37
CA HIS A 82 -8.90 -4.29 6.12
C HIS A 82 -8.56 -3.34 4.99
N PHE A 83 -7.58 -3.75 4.17
CA PHE A 83 -7.05 -2.93 3.09
C PHE A 83 -7.81 -3.11 1.79
N GLN A 84 -8.17 -1.98 1.18
CA GLN A 84 -8.87 -1.87 -0.08
C GLN A 84 -8.14 -0.89 -1.01
N ASN A 85 -8.39 -0.99 -2.31
CA ASN A 85 -7.84 -0.10 -3.33
C ASN A 85 -6.32 0.06 -3.23
N VAL A 86 -5.60 -1.07 -3.14
CA VAL A 86 -4.17 -1.09 -2.87
C VAL A 86 -3.38 -0.80 -4.14
N PHE A 87 -2.66 0.31 -4.12
CA PHE A 87 -1.65 0.66 -5.10
C PHE A 87 -0.30 0.12 -4.64
N THR A 88 0.43 -0.54 -5.53
CA THR A 88 1.80 -0.96 -5.26
C THR A 88 2.76 -0.22 -6.18
N TYR A 89 3.69 0.48 -5.55
CA TYR A 89 4.81 1.16 -6.15
C TYR A 89 6.08 0.45 -5.70
N SER A 90 7.08 0.42 -6.56
CA SER A 90 8.40 -0.05 -6.19
C SER A 90 9.38 0.94 -6.75
N ASP A 91 10.25 1.43 -5.89
CA ASP A 91 11.42 2.20 -6.30
C ASP A 91 12.69 1.46 -5.84
N HIS A 92 13.86 1.99 -6.20
CA HIS A 92 15.17 1.49 -5.81
C HIS A 92 15.39 1.47 -4.30
N MET A 93 14.74 2.38 -3.56
CA MET A 93 14.88 2.52 -2.10
C MET A 93 13.92 1.61 -1.31
N ALA A 94 12.66 1.50 -1.72
CA ALA A 94 11.62 0.86 -0.91
C ALA A 94 10.52 0.18 -1.73
N TYR A 95 9.87 -0.81 -1.11
CA TYR A 95 8.58 -1.36 -1.54
C TYR A 95 7.47 -0.51 -0.92
N ILE A 96 6.70 0.18 -1.76
CA ILE A 96 5.74 1.18 -1.33
C ILE A 96 4.33 0.71 -1.65
N ARG A 97 3.40 0.82 -0.70
CA ARG A 97 1.98 0.64 -0.97
C ARG A 97 1.14 1.78 -0.42
N VAL A 98 0.17 2.19 -1.20
CA VAL A 98 -0.90 3.12 -0.77
C VAL A 98 -2.19 2.33 -0.74
N ALA A 99 -2.95 2.41 0.34
CA ALA A 99 -4.19 1.68 0.49
C ALA A 99 -5.24 2.53 1.19
N ASP A 100 -6.50 2.26 0.91
CA ASP A 100 -7.58 2.63 1.82
C ASP A 100 -7.66 1.56 2.92
N ASP A 101 -7.56 1.97 4.17
CA ASP A 101 -7.65 1.10 5.33
C ASP A 101 -8.97 1.35 6.06
N ASN A 102 -9.72 0.27 6.27
CA ASN A 102 -10.85 0.25 7.17
C ASN A 102 -10.34 -0.18 8.54
N LEU A 103 -10.05 0.80 9.39
CA LEU A 103 -9.48 0.62 10.71
C LEU A 103 -10.59 0.36 11.73
N TYR A 104 -10.57 -0.81 12.35
CA TYR A 104 -11.53 -1.20 13.38
C TYR A 104 -10.90 -1.02 14.75
N MET A 105 -11.41 -0.03 15.49
CA MET A 105 -10.88 0.36 16.81
C MET A 105 -11.33 -0.55 17.95
N ASP A 106 -12.31 -1.41 17.70
CA ASP A 106 -12.78 -2.42 18.64
C ASP A 106 -12.63 -3.81 18.03
N ASP A 107 -12.43 -4.82 18.89
CA ASP A 107 -12.45 -6.25 18.50
C ASP A 107 -13.80 -6.71 17.95
N LYS A 108 -14.84 -5.85 17.99
CA LYS A 108 -16.19 -6.15 17.52
C LYS A 108 -16.42 -5.49 16.16
N PRO A 109 -16.66 -6.26 15.08
CA PRO A 109 -16.92 -5.75 13.74
C PRO A 109 -18.28 -5.03 13.58
N LYS A 110 -18.98 -4.74 14.69
CA LYS A 110 -20.27 -4.03 14.70
C LYS A 110 -20.10 -2.51 14.73
N THR A 111 -18.93 -2.00 15.12
CA THR A 111 -18.65 -0.57 15.03
C THR A 111 -18.18 -0.22 13.61
N LYS A 112 -18.64 0.94 13.13
CA LYS A 112 -18.31 1.41 11.79
C LYS A 112 -16.79 1.67 11.74
N PRO A 113 -16.05 1.08 10.80
CA PRO A 113 -14.61 1.31 10.72
C PRO A 113 -14.32 2.77 10.38
N GLN A 114 -13.17 3.24 10.84
CA GLN A 114 -12.60 4.49 10.38
C GLN A 114 -11.90 4.24 9.05
N CYS A 115 -12.42 4.83 7.97
CA CYS A 115 -11.79 4.73 6.65
C CYS A 115 -10.71 5.79 6.52
N ILE A 116 -9.46 5.38 6.33
CA ILE A 116 -8.31 6.28 6.13
C ILE A 116 -7.51 5.85 4.90
N THR A 117 -6.80 6.77 4.25
CA THR A 117 -5.80 6.39 3.25
C THR A 117 -4.43 6.36 3.91
N ILE A 118 -3.76 5.21 3.82
CA ILE A 118 -2.42 4.98 4.36
C ILE A 118 -1.38 4.90 3.25
N PHE A 119 -0.19 5.39 3.56
CA PHE A 119 1.02 5.15 2.81
C PHE A 119 1.94 4.28 3.66
N THR A 120 2.49 3.24 3.06
CA THR A 120 3.40 2.31 3.71
C THR A 120 4.63 2.15 2.84
N ALA A 121 5.81 2.09 3.46
CA ALA A 121 7.05 1.79 2.77
C ALA A 121 7.87 0.79 3.59
N GLU A 122 8.46 -0.18 2.90
CA GLU A 122 9.45 -1.10 3.45
C GLU A 122 10.77 -0.88 2.72
N LEU A 123 11.79 -0.42 3.44
CA LEU A 123 13.12 -0.21 2.90
C LEU A 123 13.70 -1.54 2.39
N ARG A 124 14.40 -1.45 1.25
CA ARG A 124 15.18 -2.56 0.71
C ARG A 124 16.49 -2.74 1.48
N GLU A 125 17.10 -1.63 1.89
CA GLU A 125 18.36 -1.56 2.64
C GLU A 125 18.28 -0.44 3.69
N GLY A 126 19.00 -0.59 4.80
CA GLY A 126 19.00 0.37 5.91
C GLY A 126 17.84 0.18 6.90
N GLN A 127 17.89 0.93 7.99
CA GLN A 127 16.90 0.91 9.07
C GLN A 127 16.62 2.32 9.58
N PHE A 128 15.35 2.59 9.88
CA PHE A 128 14.89 3.75 10.60
C PHE A 128 15.05 3.55 12.11
N PRO A 129 15.59 4.55 12.83
CA PRO A 129 15.33 4.68 14.26
C PRO A 129 13.83 4.74 14.54
N ALA A 130 13.39 4.16 15.66
CA ALA A 130 11.98 4.20 16.01
C ALA A 130 11.51 5.66 16.23
N LEU A 131 10.46 6.10 15.55
CA LEU A 131 9.84 7.41 15.76
C LEU A 131 8.33 7.26 15.53
N LYS A 132 7.54 7.81 16.45
CA LYS A 132 6.09 7.89 16.28
C LYS A 132 5.61 9.31 16.55
N ALA A 133 4.87 9.88 15.61
CA ALA A 133 4.19 11.15 15.73
C ALA A 133 2.70 10.95 15.48
N ALA A 134 1.88 11.30 16.46
CA ALA A 134 0.44 11.10 16.39
C ALA A 134 -0.31 12.30 16.98
N PRO A 135 -1.50 12.68 16.45
CA PRO A 135 -2.29 13.77 17.01
C PRO A 135 -2.71 13.46 18.45
N LEU A 136 -2.75 14.47 19.32
CA LEU A 136 -3.05 14.29 20.76
C LEU A 136 -4.41 13.63 21.04
N ASP A 137 -5.38 13.89 20.18
CA ASP A 137 -6.75 13.40 20.22
C ASP A 137 -6.95 12.04 19.52
N SER A 138 -5.91 11.51 18.90
CA SER A 138 -5.96 10.21 18.22
C SER A 138 -5.92 9.04 19.19
N GLN A 139 -6.68 7.99 18.90
CA GLN A 139 -6.57 6.71 19.62
C GLN A 139 -5.24 6.00 19.37
N LEU A 140 -4.56 6.34 18.27
CA LEU A 140 -3.20 5.88 17.96
C LEU A 140 -2.12 6.70 18.70
N ALA A 141 -2.48 7.71 19.50
CA ALA A 141 -1.52 8.57 20.20
C ALA A 141 -0.70 7.89 21.31
N PRO A 142 -1.24 6.94 22.10
CA PRO A 142 -0.45 6.18 23.05
C PRO A 142 0.63 5.34 22.33
N SER A 143 1.78 5.17 22.98
CA SER A 143 2.88 4.36 22.46
C SER A 143 3.68 3.74 23.61
N GLN A 144 4.30 2.59 23.33
CA GLN A 144 5.29 1.94 24.18
C GLN A 144 6.63 2.70 24.23
N HIS A 145 6.88 3.58 23.26
CA HIS A 145 8.11 4.35 23.16
C HIS A 145 8.11 5.59 24.05
N THR A 146 9.29 6.01 24.50
CA THR A 146 9.47 7.18 25.37
C THR A 146 8.98 8.45 24.70
N LEU A 147 8.15 9.23 25.42
CA LEU A 147 7.68 10.53 24.97
C LEU A 147 8.84 11.55 24.95
N MET A 148 8.99 12.26 23.84
CA MET A 148 9.97 13.31 23.63
C MET A 148 9.27 14.67 23.49
N LYS A 149 9.80 15.70 24.14
CA LYS A 149 9.40 17.09 23.87
C LYS A 149 10.24 17.66 22.74
N THR A 150 9.59 18.25 21.74
CA THR A 150 10.31 18.88 20.62
C THR A 150 10.80 20.29 20.96
N ASN A 151 10.27 20.90 22.02
CA ASN A 151 10.46 22.32 22.37
C ASN A 151 9.95 23.27 21.27
N ILE A 152 9.04 22.80 20.43
CA ILE A 152 8.37 23.60 19.41
C ILE A 152 6.90 23.71 19.83
N PRO A 153 6.46 24.84 20.41
CA PRO A 153 5.12 24.95 20.99
C PRO A 153 3.99 24.61 20.02
N ALA A 154 4.16 24.95 18.73
CA ALA A 154 3.19 24.64 17.70
C ALA A 154 3.05 23.13 17.42
N VAL A 155 4.07 22.32 17.70
CA VAL A 155 4.03 20.86 17.53
C VAL A 155 3.58 20.20 18.84
N ASP A 156 4.20 20.57 19.96
CA ASP A 156 3.96 19.97 21.28
C ASP A 156 2.51 20.20 21.79
N SER A 157 1.81 21.23 21.28
CA SER A 157 0.40 21.50 21.59
C SER A 157 -0.59 20.66 20.79
N ARG A 158 -0.15 19.92 19.77
CA ARG A 158 -1.02 19.16 18.85
C ARG A 158 -0.64 17.69 18.70
N TYR A 159 0.61 17.34 18.92
CA TYR A 159 1.13 16.00 18.68
C TYR A 159 1.78 15.41 19.91
N ARG A 160 1.67 14.08 20.05
CA ARG A 160 2.59 13.28 20.86
C ARG A 160 3.69 12.77 19.96
N ILE A 161 4.93 13.08 20.32
CA ILE A 161 6.12 12.59 19.63
C ILE A 161 6.83 11.61 20.55
N HIS A 162 6.98 10.37 20.09
CA HIS A 162 7.68 9.32 20.80
C HIS A 162 8.97 8.97 20.05
N ALA A 163 10.09 9.09 20.75
CA ALA A 163 11.43 8.93 20.20
C ALA A 163 12.31 8.31 21.29
N PRO A 164 12.55 6.98 21.25
CA PRO A 164 13.27 6.28 22.31
C PRO A 164 14.78 6.53 22.30
N THR A 165 15.33 7.06 21.20
CA THR A 165 16.77 7.34 21.07
C THR A 165 17.03 8.77 20.60
N PRO A 166 18.20 9.37 20.89
CA PRO A 166 18.59 10.66 20.32
C PRO A 166 18.62 10.66 18.79
N ALA A 167 18.99 9.53 18.16
CA ALA A 167 18.98 9.37 16.71
C ALA A 167 17.58 9.49 16.11
N SER A 168 16.54 9.04 16.83
CA SER A 168 15.14 9.24 16.45
C SER A 168 14.76 10.72 16.35
N GLY A 169 15.40 11.60 17.14
CA GLY A 169 15.19 13.04 17.06
C GLY A 169 15.66 13.64 15.74
N LEU A 170 16.66 13.05 15.07
CA LEU A 170 17.17 13.51 13.78
C LEU A 170 16.16 13.31 12.64
N LEU A 171 15.22 12.38 12.79
CA LEU A 171 14.12 12.14 11.85
C LEU A 171 13.10 13.30 11.84
N LEU A 172 13.12 14.20 12.82
CA LEU A 172 12.32 15.44 12.81
C LEU A 172 12.98 16.49 11.92
N THR A 173 13.10 16.21 10.62
CA THR A 173 13.69 17.14 9.66
C THR A 173 12.88 18.44 9.58
N PRO A 174 13.45 19.52 9.01
CA PRO A 174 12.69 20.75 8.77
C PRO A 174 11.40 20.51 7.97
N PHE A 175 11.41 19.56 7.03
CA PHE A 175 10.21 19.19 6.28
C PHE A 175 9.16 18.52 7.17
N ILE A 176 9.53 17.48 7.93
CA ILE A 176 8.61 16.79 8.85
C ILE A 176 8.06 17.75 9.90
N THR A 177 8.92 18.58 10.48
CA THR A 177 8.53 19.63 11.43
C THR A 177 7.57 20.64 10.78
N GLY A 178 7.80 21.02 9.53
CA GLY A 178 6.90 21.87 8.75
C GLY A 178 5.53 21.23 8.53
N LEU A 179 5.49 19.93 8.21
CA LEU A 179 4.24 19.18 8.10
C LEU A 179 3.49 19.13 9.43
N LEU A 180 4.16 18.81 10.54
CA LEU A 180 3.56 18.81 11.88
C LEU A 180 3.07 20.20 12.31
N LYS A 181 3.71 21.27 11.83
CA LYS A 181 3.23 22.64 12.09
C LYS A 181 1.99 23.01 11.29
N THR A 182 1.83 22.48 10.09
CA THR A 182 0.77 22.90 9.15
C THR A 182 -0.45 21.98 9.19
N LYS A 183 -0.25 20.69 9.44
CA LYS A 183 -1.31 19.69 9.55
C LYS A 183 -1.65 19.46 11.03
N ASN A 184 -2.87 19.01 11.31
CA ASN A 184 -3.35 18.64 12.66
C ASN A 184 -3.78 17.17 12.77
N ASN A 185 -3.73 16.42 11.68
CA ASN A 185 -4.29 15.08 11.52
C ASN A 185 -3.24 14.06 11.06
N LEU A 186 -1.94 14.39 11.18
CA LEU A 186 -0.85 13.58 10.67
C LEU A 186 -0.50 12.44 11.63
N TYR A 187 -0.46 11.22 11.12
CA TYR A 187 0.18 10.10 11.79
C TYR A 187 1.41 9.68 10.99
N LEU A 188 2.52 9.49 11.70
CA LEU A 188 3.77 8.99 11.15
C LEU A 188 4.36 8.01 12.15
N GLU A 189 4.67 6.81 11.71
CA GLU A 189 5.37 5.83 12.51
C GLU A 189 6.46 5.14 11.68
N LEU A 190 7.62 5.05 12.29
CA LEU A 190 8.86 4.52 11.74
C LEU A 190 9.42 3.54 12.75
N ASN A 191 9.82 2.36 12.29
CA ASN A 191 10.57 1.41 13.09
C ASN A 191 11.27 0.41 12.18
N ASP A 192 12.57 0.18 12.39
CA ASP A 192 13.37 -0.77 11.62
C ASP A 192 13.26 -0.43 10.11
N ASN A 193 12.94 -1.37 9.23
CA ASN A 193 12.81 -1.09 7.81
C ASN A 193 11.44 -0.52 7.38
N ALA A 194 10.53 -0.23 8.31
CA ALA A 194 9.13 0.03 8.00
C ALA A 194 8.70 1.47 8.33
N LEU A 195 7.89 2.03 7.44
CA LEU A 195 7.27 3.35 7.54
C LEU A 195 5.76 3.22 7.31
N VAL A 196 4.96 3.87 8.14
CA VAL A 196 3.54 4.14 7.88
C VAL A 196 3.23 5.62 8.08
N TYR A 197 2.45 6.18 7.16
CA TYR A 197 2.04 7.58 7.14
C TYR A 197 0.57 7.69 6.73
N HIS A 198 -0.21 8.51 7.44
CA HIS A 198 -1.57 8.85 7.04
C HIS A 198 -2.01 10.22 7.56
N GLU A 199 -3.05 10.80 6.96
CA GLU A 199 -3.65 12.07 7.40
C GLU A 199 -4.99 11.86 8.15
N ASN A 200 -5.19 10.69 8.77
CA ASN A 200 -6.35 10.35 9.59
C ASN A 200 -7.70 10.59 8.89
N THR A 201 -7.69 10.50 7.56
CA THR A 201 -8.84 10.75 6.69
C THR A 201 -8.70 9.93 5.42
N LEU A 202 -9.83 9.67 4.76
CA LEU A 202 -9.87 9.06 3.45
C LEU A 202 -9.56 10.13 2.39
N ILE A 203 -8.42 10.02 1.72
CA ILE A 203 -7.96 11.00 0.74
C ILE A 203 -8.81 10.91 -0.53
N ALA A 204 -9.35 12.03 -1.02
CA ALA A 204 -10.14 12.04 -2.24
C ALA A 204 -9.29 11.58 -3.46
N PRO A 205 -9.87 10.90 -4.47
CA PRO A 205 -9.09 10.42 -5.62
C PRO A 205 -8.33 11.53 -6.35
N GLU A 206 -8.90 12.74 -6.40
CA GLU A 206 -8.30 13.95 -6.96
C GLU A 206 -7.06 14.44 -6.19
N ASP A 207 -7.01 14.23 -4.87
CA ASP A 207 -5.90 14.65 -4.00
C ASP A 207 -4.84 13.55 -3.79
N MET A 208 -5.06 12.36 -4.37
CA MET A 208 -4.22 11.18 -4.16
C MET A 208 -2.78 11.40 -4.62
N GLU A 209 -2.59 12.11 -5.74
CA GLU A 209 -1.25 12.47 -6.23
C GLU A 209 -0.52 13.41 -5.28
N THR A 210 -1.22 14.39 -4.70
CA THR A 210 -0.63 15.32 -3.73
C THR A 210 -0.29 14.62 -2.43
N PHE A 211 -1.15 13.70 -1.96
CA PHE A 211 -0.86 12.85 -0.82
C PHE A 211 0.36 11.96 -1.07
N ARG A 212 0.42 11.28 -2.23
CA ARG A 212 1.55 10.45 -2.65
C ARG A 212 2.84 11.26 -2.71
N PHE A 213 2.80 12.45 -3.31
CA PHE A 213 3.97 13.33 -3.42
C PHE A 213 4.53 13.68 -2.03
N ARG A 214 3.66 14.08 -1.09
CA ARG A 214 4.08 14.36 0.30
C ARG A 214 4.71 13.13 0.94
N ALA A 215 4.09 11.96 0.80
CA ALA A 215 4.60 10.73 1.40
C ALA A 215 5.95 10.28 0.80
N MET A 216 6.14 10.45 -0.51
CA MET A 216 7.43 10.20 -1.17
C MET A 216 8.49 11.19 -0.71
N GLN A 217 8.12 12.45 -0.48
CA GLN A 217 9.05 13.45 0.07
C GLN A 217 9.49 13.10 1.50
N ILE A 218 8.59 12.59 2.34
CA ILE A 218 8.94 12.05 3.66
C ILE A 218 9.99 10.94 3.52
N LEU A 219 9.78 10.00 2.60
CA LEU A 219 10.71 8.89 2.38
C LEU A 219 12.10 9.38 1.90
N SER A 220 12.14 10.33 0.97
CA SER A 220 13.40 10.91 0.44
C SER A 220 14.18 11.71 1.48
N GLU A 221 13.50 12.40 2.41
CA GLU A 221 14.17 13.05 3.56
C GLU A 221 14.90 12.04 4.42
N PHE A 222 14.31 10.85 4.60
CA PHE A 222 14.95 9.79 5.37
C PHE A 222 16.06 9.07 4.61
N GLU A 223 16.00 8.95 3.29
CA GLU A 223 17.11 8.42 2.49
C GLU A 223 18.42 9.18 2.78
N ASN A 224 18.34 10.52 2.72
CA ASN A 224 19.47 11.39 3.00
C ASN A 224 19.98 11.28 4.44
N LEU A 225 19.11 10.91 5.38
CA LEU A 225 19.47 10.72 6.79
C LEU A 225 20.04 9.35 7.06
N ILE A 226 19.49 8.28 6.47
CA ILE A 226 19.98 6.91 6.59
C ILE A 226 21.42 6.85 6.07
N THR A 227 21.68 7.41 4.88
CA THR A 227 23.05 7.47 4.35
C THR A 227 24.00 8.18 5.31
N LYS A 228 23.57 9.28 5.96
CA LYS A 228 24.39 9.99 6.96
C LYS A 228 24.57 9.20 8.26
N LEU A 229 23.54 8.48 8.71
CA LEU A 229 23.59 7.64 9.90
C LEU A 229 24.47 6.40 9.67
N ASP A 230 24.44 5.82 8.47
CA ASP A 230 25.26 4.68 8.08
C ASP A 230 26.73 5.08 7.87
N GLU A 231 26.98 6.28 7.33
CA GLU A 231 28.33 6.89 7.26
C GLU A 231 28.88 7.22 8.65
N GLN A 232 28.01 7.59 9.59
CA GLN A 232 28.33 7.72 11.00
C GLN A 232 28.33 6.35 11.70
N LYS A 233 29.39 5.54 11.50
CA LYS A 233 29.71 4.47 12.48
C LYS A 233 29.66 5.07 13.89
N PRO A 234 29.12 4.37 14.91
CA PRO A 234 28.81 4.97 16.20
C PRO A 234 30.12 5.35 16.90
N SER A 235 30.50 6.61 16.74
CA SER A 235 31.50 7.29 17.54
C SER A 235 30.79 7.76 18.80
N ASP A 236 31.15 7.16 19.92
CA ASP A 236 30.80 7.53 21.29
C ASP A 236 30.57 9.04 21.50
N THR A 237 29.37 9.43 21.94
CA THR A 237 29.08 10.31 23.11
C THR A 237 27.57 10.63 23.13
N ALA A 238 26.83 10.58 24.25
CA ALA A 238 27.24 10.83 25.62
C ALA A 238 26.43 9.99 26.64
N THR A 239 27.12 9.22 27.46
CA THR A 239 26.74 9.06 28.88
C THR A 239 28.03 8.98 29.69
N LEU A 240 28.02 9.68 30.83
CA LEU A 240 29.18 10.06 31.63
C LEU A 240 29.88 8.87 32.31
N THR A 241 31.19 8.73 32.05
CA THR A 241 32.29 8.23 32.92
C THR A 241 32.41 6.71 33.28
N PRO A 242 33.63 6.21 33.59
CA PRO A 242 34.24 5.04 32.91
C PRO A 242 34.55 3.84 33.82
N THR A 243 34.57 2.60 33.29
CA THR A 243 35.64 1.58 33.53
C THR A 243 35.46 0.28 32.71
N SER A 244 36.60 -0.24 32.23
CA SER A 244 36.88 -1.59 31.64
C SER A 244 36.34 -1.93 30.24
N GLN A 245 37.01 -1.40 29.22
CA GLN A 245 36.80 -1.72 27.79
C GLN A 245 37.78 -2.82 27.28
N ASP A 246 38.82 -3.16 28.05
CA ASP A 246 39.88 -4.11 27.65
C ASP A 246 39.47 -5.60 27.65
N ASP A 247 38.48 -6.00 28.45
CA ASP A 247 38.10 -7.42 28.56
C ASP A 247 37.14 -7.86 27.44
N THR A 248 36.42 -6.92 26.85
CA THR A 248 35.47 -7.17 25.76
C THR A 248 36.18 -7.31 24.42
N GLU A 249 37.26 -6.56 24.19
CA GLU A 249 38.10 -6.67 22.99
C GLU A 249 38.82 -8.02 22.91
N LYS A 250 39.27 -8.57 24.05
CA LYS A 250 39.87 -9.92 24.11
C LYS A 250 38.87 -11.03 23.76
N ARG A 251 37.59 -10.86 24.11
CA ARG A 251 36.52 -11.80 23.72
C ARG A 251 36.14 -11.68 22.24
N ALA A 252 36.13 -10.48 21.68
CA ALA A 252 35.82 -10.26 20.26
C ALA A 252 36.89 -10.87 19.32
N GLN A 253 38.17 -10.77 19.67
CA GLN A 253 39.26 -11.37 18.87
C GLN A 253 39.24 -12.91 18.88
N ALA A 254 38.81 -13.54 19.98
CA ALA A 254 38.69 -15.00 20.06
C ALA A 254 37.52 -15.55 19.21
N MET A 255 36.42 -14.81 19.09
CA MET A 255 35.28 -15.18 18.23
C MET A 255 35.58 -15.01 16.73
N LEU A 256 36.33 -13.97 16.35
CA LEU A 256 36.78 -13.71 14.97
C LEU A 256 37.69 -14.82 14.41
N LYS A 257 38.45 -15.50 15.28
CA LYS A 257 39.35 -16.59 14.87
C LYS A 257 38.62 -17.93 14.67
N ALA A 258 37.42 -18.10 15.26
CA ALA A 258 36.60 -19.30 15.11
C ALA A 258 35.73 -19.30 13.83
N LEU A 259 35.50 -18.14 13.23
CA LEU A 259 34.59 -17.98 12.07
C LEU A 259 35.29 -18.03 10.71
N CYS A 260 36.63 -18.08 10.66
CA CYS A 260 37.41 -17.98 9.42
C CYS A 260 38.26 -19.24 9.15
N THR A 261 37.61 -20.39 8.93
CA THR A 261 38.28 -21.55 8.30
C THR A 261 37.64 -21.82 6.92
N PRO A 262 38.39 -21.78 5.80
CA PRO A 262 37.81 -21.79 4.46
C PRO A 262 37.64 -23.20 3.88
N GLN A 263 36.58 -23.39 3.08
CA GLN A 263 36.53 -24.41 2.04
C GLN A 263 35.83 -23.85 0.77
N ALA A 264 36.48 -24.04 -0.36
CA ALA A 264 36.08 -23.60 -1.71
C ALA A 264 35.32 -24.74 -2.46
N PRO A 265 34.83 -24.56 -3.71
CA PRO A 265 33.43 -24.66 -4.09
C PRO A 265 33.06 -25.92 -4.90
N ALA A 266 31.76 -26.16 -5.13
CA ALA A 266 31.12 -26.46 -6.45
C ALA A 266 29.75 -27.19 -6.35
N LYS A 267 28.73 -26.73 -7.11
CA LYS A 267 28.14 -27.37 -8.32
C LYS A 267 26.70 -26.93 -8.60
N GLU A 268 26.43 -26.72 -9.90
CA GLU A 268 25.15 -26.48 -10.54
C GLU A 268 24.12 -27.61 -10.32
N GLY A 269 22.84 -27.24 -10.27
CA GLY A 269 21.70 -28.15 -10.29
C GLY A 269 20.49 -27.52 -10.98
N SER A 270 20.10 -28.12 -12.10
CA SER A 270 19.03 -27.74 -13.02
C SER A 270 17.61 -27.82 -12.42
N GLY A 271 16.79 -26.77 -12.57
CA GLY A 271 15.37 -26.74 -12.19
C GLY A 271 14.43 -26.80 -13.40
N ARG A 272 14.18 -28.00 -13.91
CA ARG A 272 13.42 -28.32 -15.14
C ARG A 272 11.88 -28.22 -14.97
N HIS A 273 11.38 -27.15 -14.33
CA HIS A 273 9.94 -26.99 -14.01
C HIS A 273 9.26 -25.72 -14.56
N GLY A 274 10.01 -24.75 -15.10
CA GLY A 274 9.42 -23.53 -15.68
C GLY A 274 8.78 -23.73 -17.06
N ALA A 275 9.29 -24.66 -17.86
CA ALA A 275 8.82 -24.86 -19.24
C ALA A 275 7.44 -25.54 -19.32
N LEU A 276 7.11 -26.43 -18.36
CA LEU A 276 5.87 -27.20 -18.40
C LEU A 276 4.61 -26.33 -18.18
N TRP A 277 4.72 -25.28 -17.36
CA TRP A 277 3.62 -24.35 -17.08
C TRP A 277 3.28 -23.45 -18.27
N ILE A 278 4.28 -23.11 -19.09
CA ILE A 278 4.09 -22.28 -20.28
C ILE A 278 3.32 -23.05 -21.36
N PHE A 279 3.60 -24.34 -21.54
CA PHE A 279 2.87 -25.20 -22.48
C PHE A 279 1.40 -25.45 -22.05
N ILE A 280 1.14 -25.58 -20.75
CA ILE A 280 -0.23 -25.74 -20.23
C ILE A 280 -1.06 -24.46 -20.46
N MET A 281 -0.49 -23.28 -20.22
CA MET A 281 -1.19 -22.01 -20.45
C MET A 281 -1.50 -21.77 -21.94
N LEU A 282 -0.58 -22.13 -22.84
CA LEU A 282 -0.80 -22.04 -24.28
C LEU A 282 -1.91 -22.97 -24.78
N ALA A 283 -2.03 -24.17 -24.21
CA ALA A 283 -3.11 -25.11 -24.56
C ALA A 283 -4.49 -24.62 -24.09
N VAL A 284 -4.58 -23.99 -22.92
CA VAL A 284 -5.84 -23.40 -22.41
C VAL A 284 -6.27 -22.22 -23.28
N LEU A 285 -5.34 -21.36 -23.71
CA LEU A 285 -5.67 -20.23 -24.60
C LEU A 285 -6.21 -20.70 -25.96
N ALA A 286 -5.63 -21.76 -26.54
CA ALA A 286 -6.09 -22.32 -27.80
C ALA A 286 -7.45 -23.04 -27.68
N GLY A 287 -7.74 -23.66 -26.53
CA GLY A 287 -9.04 -24.27 -26.27
C GLY A 287 -10.18 -23.23 -26.20
N MET A 288 -9.91 -22.07 -25.59
CA MET A 288 -10.92 -21.01 -25.46
C MET A 288 -11.26 -20.34 -26.79
N THR A 289 -10.31 -20.19 -27.71
CA THR A 289 -10.58 -19.60 -29.04
C THR A 289 -11.41 -20.53 -29.92
N ILE A 290 -11.19 -21.84 -29.85
CA ILE A 290 -11.98 -22.85 -30.57
C ILE A 290 -13.42 -22.91 -30.02
N LEU A 291 -13.60 -22.83 -28.69
CA LEU A 291 -14.92 -22.82 -28.06
C LEU A 291 -15.72 -21.56 -28.44
N SER A 292 -15.05 -20.40 -28.50
CA SER A 292 -15.66 -19.13 -28.91
C SER A 292 -16.11 -19.17 -30.38
N TRP A 293 -15.31 -19.77 -31.27
CA TRP A 293 -15.66 -19.93 -32.68
C TRP A 293 -16.87 -20.86 -32.87
N LEU A 294 -16.93 -21.99 -32.14
CA LEU A 294 -18.06 -22.91 -32.18
C LEU A 294 -19.36 -22.29 -31.67
N MET A 295 -19.29 -21.43 -30.65
CA MET A 295 -20.45 -20.71 -30.12
C MET A 295 -20.97 -19.66 -31.11
N LEU A 296 -20.07 -18.93 -31.79
CA LEU A 296 -20.44 -17.96 -32.82
C LEU A 296 -21.10 -18.62 -34.04
N ASN A 297 -20.60 -19.78 -34.47
CA ASN A 297 -21.14 -20.48 -35.64
C ASN A 297 -22.52 -21.14 -35.38
N ARG A 298 -22.90 -21.31 -34.11
CA ARG A 298 -24.23 -21.83 -33.71
C ARG A 298 -25.30 -20.75 -33.56
N MET A 299 -24.93 -19.46 -33.54
CA MET A 299 -25.89 -18.35 -33.48
C MET A 299 -26.33 -17.85 -34.86
N THR A 300 -25.70 -18.33 -35.93
CA THR A 300 -25.98 -17.94 -37.32
C THR A 300 -26.85 -18.95 -38.09
N HIS A 301 -27.47 -19.90 -37.39
CA HIS A 301 -28.48 -20.81 -37.95
C HIS A 301 -29.77 -20.77 -37.15
#